data_AF-A0A1Q4DPU4-F1
#
_entry.id   AF-A0A1Q4DPU4-F1
#
_cell.length_a   1.000
_cell.length_b   1.000
_cell.length_c   1.000
_cell.angle_alpha   90.00
_cell.angle_beta   90.00
_cell.angle_gamma   90.00
#
_symmetry.space_group_name_H-M   'P 1'
#
loop_
_entity.id
_entity.type
_entity.pdbx_description
1 polymer ?
#
loop_
_entity_poly.entity_id
_entity_poly.type
_entity_poly.pdbx_seq_one_letter_code
_entity_poly.pdbx_strand_id
1 'polypeptide(L)'
;MSTRRNKDGSAVRYLQLTHNEWDPATKTSRPKVLHSFGREDQLDRDAIARLVASLTRLLDPATALRTSPGGGPAELAFTSSRPVGGTLVLDALWHRLGIDTVMARLLTGRKRDPRTERGHR
;
A
#
# COMPACT_ATOMS: atom_id res chain seq x y z
N MET A 1 19.88 9.54 -13.76
CA MET A 1 21.21 8.92 -13.55
C MET A 1 22.05 9.20 -14.78
N SER A 2 23.27 9.72 -14.62
CA SER A 2 24.20 9.89 -15.75
C SER A 2 25.40 8.96 -15.57
N THR A 3 25.80 8.30 -16.65
CA THR A 3 26.90 7.33 -16.63
C THR A 3 28.06 7.86 -17.46
N ARG A 4 29.24 7.99 -16.86
CA ARG A 4 30.47 8.34 -17.56
C ARG A 4 31.39 7.12 -17.57
N ARG A 5 31.90 6.73 -18.74
CA ARG A 5 32.97 5.73 -18.85
C ARG A 5 34.33 6.42 -18.71
N ASN A 6 35.19 5.89 -17.85
CA ASN A 6 36.59 6.32 -17.74
C ASN A 6 37.48 5.62 -18.77
N LYS A 7 38.68 6.17 -18.98
CA LYS A 7 39.68 5.66 -19.93
C LYS A 7 40.13 4.21 -19.61
N ASP A 8 40.04 3.82 -18.33
CA ASP A 8 40.38 2.48 -17.83
C ASP A 8 39.21 1.47 -17.89
N GLY A 9 38.12 1.80 -18.59
CA GLY A 9 36.98 0.90 -18.79
C GLY A 9 35.95 0.86 -17.65
N SER A 10 36.27 1.41 -16.47
CA SER A 10 35.32 1.50 -15.35
C SER A 10 34.17 2.47 -15.66
N ALA A 11 32.93 2.08 -15.39
CA ALA A 11 31.77 2.95 -15.48
C ALA A 11 31.51 3.66 -14.14
N VAL A 12 31.58 4.98 -14.11
CA VAL A 12 31.22 5.80 -12.95
C VAL A 12 29.81 6.35 -13.14
N ARG A 13 28.95 6.14 -12.14
CA ARG A 13 27.57 6.63 -12.14
C ARG A 13 27.45 7.84 -11.23
N TYR A 14 26.69 8.84 -11.68
CA TYR A 14 26.44 10.06 -10.93
C TYR A 14 24.97 10.13 -10.52
N LEU A 15 24.74 10.45 -9.25
CA LEU A 15 23.41 10.66 -8.69
C LEU A 15 23.08 12.16 -8.65
N GLN A 16 21.91 12.51 -9.17
CA GLN A 16 21.41 13.88 -9.21
C GLN A 16 19.93 13.89 -8.84
N LEU A 17 19.52 14.87 -8.05
CA LEU A 17 18.12 15.21 -7.84
C LEU A 17 17.67 16.16 -8.95
N THR A 18 16.70 15.72 -9.72
CA THR A 18 16.16 16.46 -10.87
C THR A 18 14.67 16.69 -10.71
N HIS A 19 14.21 17.89 -11.03
CA HIS A 19 12.79 18.21 -11.17
C HIS A 19 12.49 18.46 -12.65
N ASN A 20 11.48 17.79 -13.18
CA ASN A 20 11.09 17.97 -14.57
C ASN A 20 10.06 19.10 -14.67
N GLU A 21 10.41 20.17 -15.38
CA GLU A 21 9.52 21.31 -15.63
C GLU A 21 8.97 21.21 -17.07
N TRP A 22 7.74 21.66 -17.28
CA TRP A 22 7.14 21.73 -18.61
C TRP A 22 7.55 23.02 -19.32
N ASP A 23 8.14 22.91 -20.51
CA ASP A 23 8.45 24.06 -21.36
C ASP A 23 7.34 24.24 -22.41
N PRO A 24 6.48 25.27 -22.29
CA PRO A 24 5.37 25.49 -23.22
C PRO A 24 5.83 25.91 -24.62
N ALA A 25 7.03 26.48 -24.77
CA ALA A 25 7.55 26.93 -26.06
C ALA A 25 8.04 25.74 -26.90
N THR A 26 8.72 24.79 -26.25
CA THR A 26 9.19 23.58 -26.94
C THR A 26 8.25 22.39 -26.82
N LYS A 27 7.16 22.52 -26.05
CA LYS A 27 6.18 21.46 -25.73
C LYS A 27 6.85 20.17 -25.26
N THR A 28 7.93 20.29 -24.49
CA THR A 28 8.68 19.16 -23.96
C THR A 28 8.88 19.32 -22.46
N SER A 29 8.97 18.18 -21.77
CA SER A 29 9.40 18.16 -20.37
C SER A 29 10.93 18.22 -20.32
N ARG A 30 11.47 19.24 -19.65
CA ARG A 30 12.91 19.46 -19.51
C ARG A 30 13.35 19.16 -18.08
N PRO A 31 14.37 18.30 -17.89
CA PRO A 31 14.91 18.03 -16.57
C PRO A 31 15.75 19.21 -16.10
N LYS A 32 15.40 19.75 -14.94
CA LYS A 32 16.18 20.76 -14.21
C LYS A 32 16.90 20.08 -13.05
N VAL A 33 18.22 20.17 -13.04
CA VAL A 33 19.03 19.62 -11.95
C VAL A 33 18.89 20.53 -10.73
N LEU A 34 18.30 20.02 -9.66
CA LEU A 34 18.18 20.72 -8.38
C LEU A 34 19.46 20.57 -7.56
N HIS A 35 20.00 19.36 -7.52
CA HIS A 35 21.22 19.06 -6.76
C HIS A 35 21.98 17.89 -7.35
N SER A 36 23.31 17.95 -7.31
CA SER A 36 24.18 16.86 -7.73
C SER A 36 24.88 16.28 -6.52
N PHE A 37 24.55 15.04 -6.17
CA PHE A 37 25.17 14.32 -5.05
C PHE A 37 26.57 13.80 -5.38
N GLY A 38 26.97 13.87 -6.64
CA GLY A 38 28.29 13.43 -7.09
C GLY A 38 28.30 11.96 -7.50
N ARG A 39 29.45 11.31 -7.27
CA ARG A 39 29.69 9.92 -7.66
C ARG A 39 28.95 8.96 -6.74
N GLU A 40 28.22 8.02 -7.33
CA GLU A 40 27.44 7.02 -6.60
C GLU A 40 28.32 6.13 -5.69
N ASP A 41 29.56 5.85 -6.09
CA ASP A 41 30.49 5.03 -5.32
C ASP A 41 31.10 5.75 -4.10
N GLN A 42 31.01 7.08 -4.04
CA GLN A 42 31.52 7.90 -2.94
C GLN A 42 30.41 8.39 -2.02
N LEU A 43 29.19 7.90 -2.23
CA LEU A 43 27.99 8.43 -1.61
C LEU A 43 27.68 7.70 -0.31
N ASP A 44 27.46 8.46 0.76
CA ASP A 44 26.95 7.93 2.02
C ASP A 44 25.49 7.48 1.83
N ARG A 45 25.29 6.16 1.70
CA ARG A 45 23.98 5.54 1.50
C ARG A 45 23.05 5.78 2.68
N ASP A 46 23.58 5.83 3.90
CA ASP A 46 22.79 6.07 5.10
C ASP A 46 22.31 7.51 5.17
N ALA A 47 23.15 8.46 4.74
CA ALA A 47 22.73 9.85 4.60
C ALA A 47 21.61 10.03 3.57
N ILE A 48 21.67 9.30 2.44
CA ILE A 48 20.60 9.30 1.44
C ILE A 48 19.31 8.70 1.99
N ALA A 49 19.39 7.57 2.69
CA ALA A 49 18.21 6.95 3.32
C ALA A 49 17.53 7.91 4.30
N ARG A 50 18.33 8.61 5.13
CA ARG A 50 17.85 9.66 6.05
C ARG A 50 17.19 10.82 5.30
N LEU A 51 17.77 11.27 4.20
CA LEU A 51 17.19 12.33 3.35
C LEU A 51 15.84 11.90 2.79
N VAL A 52 15.74 10.70 2.22
CA VAL A 52 14.49 10.15 1.69
C VAL A 52 13.42 10.12 2.79
N ALA A 53 13.74 9.58 3.96
CA ALA A 53 12.81 9.54 5.08
C ALA A 53 12.33 10.94 5.51
N SER A 54 13.23 11.93 5.56
CA SER A 54 12.88 13.31 5.88
C SER A 54 11.97 13.95 4.82
N LEU A 55 12.23 13.69 3.53
CA LEU A 55 11.40 14.19 2.42
C LEU A 55 10.03 13.52 2.43
N THR A 56 9.95 12.22 2.70
CA THR A 56 8.67 11.50 2.81
C THR A 56 7.84 12.02 3.98
N ARG A 57 8.46 12.40 5.11
CA ARG A 57 7.75 12.99 6.25
C ARG A 57 7.11 14.35 5.94
N LEU A 58 7.65 15.09 4.96
CA LEU A 58 7.05 16.36 4.49
C LEU A 58 5.84 16.14 3.59
N LEU A 59 5.62 14.91 3.10
CA LEU A 59 4.42 14.54 2.36
C LEU A 59 3.31 14.18 3.36
N ASP A 60 2.08 14.59 3.06
CA ASP A 60 0.89 14.12 3.77
C ASP A 60 0.88 12.57 3.80
N PRO A 61 0.48 11.89 4.89
CA PRO A 61 0.57 10.44 5.01
C PRO A 61 -0.10 9.68 3.86
N ALA A 62 -1.21 10.22 3.32
CA ALA A 62 -1.89 9.63 2.17
C ALA A 62 -1.06 9.79 0.88
N THR A 63 -0.30 10.87 0.76
CA THR A 63 0.59 11.13 -0.38
C THR A 63 1.86 10.27 -0.29
N ALA A 64 2.45 10.14 0.90
CA ALA A 64 3.59 9.25 1.18
C ALA A 64 3.29 7.78 0.85
N LEU A 65 2.09 7.31 1.19
CA LEU A 65 1.65 5.94 0.89
C LEU A 65 1.57 5.68 -0.62
N ARG A 66 1.09 6.66 -1.39
CA ARG A 66 0.95 6.58 -2.86
C ARG A 66 2.27 6.70 -3.62
N THR A 67 3.29 7.32 -3.03
CA THR A 67 4.60 7.53 -3.67
C THR A 67 5.64 6.48 -3.29
N SER A 68 5.36 5.62 -2.31
CA SER A 68 6.23 4.50 -1.97
C SER A 68 6.22 3.47 -3.10
N PRO A 69 7.38 3.07 -3.68
CA PRO A 69 7.44 2.05 -4.72
C PRO A 69 7.12 0.70 -4.07
N GLY A 70 5.85 0.29 -4.16
CA GLY A 70 5.28 -0.84 -3.44
C GLY A 70 4.04 -0.51 -2.59
N GLY A 71 3.54 0.74 -2.65
CA GLY A 71 2.44 1.30 -1.87
C GLY A 71 1.04 0.69 -2.08
N GLY A 72 0.88 -0.61 -1.87
CA GLY A 72 -0.17 -1.05 -0.94
C GLY A 72 0.25 -0.65 0.48
N PRO A 73 -0.67 -0.56 1.45
CA PRO A 73 -0.35 -0.09 2.79
C PRO A 73 0.88 -0.83 3.32
N ALA A 74 1.92 -0.08 3.70
CA ALA A 74 2.98 -0.63 4.51
C ALA A 74 2.29 -1.37 5.66
N GLU A 75 2.55 -2.69 5.74
CA GLU A 75 2.03 -3.64 6.73
C GLU A 75 0.61 -4.21 6.62
N LEU A 76 -0.01 -4.29 5.43
CA LEU A 76 -1.04 -5.33 5.26
C LEU A 76 -0.38 -6.70 5.01
N ALA A 77 0.05 -7.34 6.10
CA ALA A 77 0.46 -8.74 6.07
C ALA A 77 -0.77 -9.63 5.88
N PHE A 78 -0.83 -10.35 4.77
CA PHE A 78 -1.82 -11.40 4.58
C PHE A 78 -1.68 -12.43 5.71
N THR A 79 -2.62 -12.43 6.65
CA THR A 79 -2.55 -13.33 7.83
C THR A 79 -3.22 -14.66 7.52
N SER A 80 -4.41 -14.64 6.90
CA SER A 80 -5.12 -15.83 6.39
C SER A 80 -6.31 -15.42 5.52
N SER A 81 -6.82 -16.36 4.72
CA SER A 81 -8.12 -16.25 4.04
C SER A 81 -8.96 -17.45 4.45
N ARG A 82 -10.17 -17.20 4.96
CA ARG A 82 -11.15 -18.24 5.30
C ARG A 82 -12.26 -18.22 4.26
N PRO A 83 -12.68 -19.37 3.72
CA PRO A 83 -13.79 -19.44 2.77
C PRO A 83 -15.13 -19.22 3.50
N VAL A 84 -15.49 -17.96 3.77
CA VAL A 84 -16.76 -17.58 4.42
C VAL A 84 -17.85 -17.25 3.38
N GLY A 85 -17.55 -17.33 2.08
CA GLY A 85 -18.47 -16.97 1.00
C GLY A 85 -19.76 -17.79 1.02
N GLY A 86 -19.67 -19.11 1.22
CA GLY A 86 -20.85 -19.98 1.28
C GLY A 86 -21.76 -19.68 2.48
N THR A 87 -21.18 -19.44 3.65
CA THR A 87 -21.95 -19.08 4.86
C THR A 87 -22.59 -17.70 4.73
N LEU A 88 -21.92 -16.72 4.12
CA LEU A 88 -22.49 -15.38 3.89
C LEU A 88 -23.63 -15.41 2.87
N VAL A 89 -23.50 -16.21 1.80
CA VAL A 89 -24.58 -16.40 0.82
C VAL A 89 -25.79 -17.07 1.46
N LEU A 90 -25.56 -18.12 2.26
CA LEU A 90 -26.63 -18.82 2.97
C LEU A 90 -27.33 -17.92 3.98
N ASP A 91 -26.58 -17.13 4.75
CA ASP A 91 -27.10 -16.16 5.72
C ASP A 91 -27.94 -15.06 5.04
N ALA A 92 -27.42 -14.48 3.95
CA ALA A 92 -28.17 -13.50 3.15
C ALA A 92 -29.46 -14.10 2.56
N LEU A 93 -29.41 -15.36 2.12
CA LEU A 93 -30.58 -16.06 1.60
C LEU A 93 -31.59 -16.37 2.71
N TRP A 94 -31.13 -16.80 3.88
CA TRP A 94 -31.94 -17.06 5.06
C TRP A 94 -32.74 -15.82 5.50
N HIS A 95 -32.08 -14.66 5.55
CA HIS A 95 -32.71 -13.37 5.82
C HIS A 95 -33.64 -12.92 4.69
N ARG A 96 -33.25 -13.10 3.41
CA ARG A 96 -34.09 -12.71 2.27
C ARG A 96 -35.39 -13.51 2.19
N LEU A 97 -35.36 -14.79 2.56
CA LEU A 97 -36.57 -15.63 2.66
C LEU A 97 -37.36 -15.35 3.95
N GLY A 98 -36.85 -14.51 4.86
CA GLY A 98 -37.51 -14.17 6.12
C GLY A 98 -37.58 -15.32 7.11
N ILE A 99 -36.75 -16.36 6.93
CA ILE A 99 -36.78 -17.57 7.78
C ILE A 99 -36.36 -17.22 9.20
N ASP A 100 -35.43 -16.29 9.36
CA ASP A 100 -35.05 -15.67 10.64
C ASP A 100 -36.25 -15.12 11.39
N THR A 101 -37.13 -14.38 10.71
CA THR A 101 -38.30 -13.75 11.33
C THR A 101 -39.37 -14.77 11.72
N VAL A 102 -39.57 -15.79 10.88
CA VAL A 102 -40.50 -16.89 11.16
C VAL A 102 -40.00 -17.72 12.33
N MET A 103 -38.71 -18.05 12.34
CA MET A 103 -38.09 -18.76 13.47
C MET A 103 -38.19 -17.92 14.73
N ALA A 104 -37.80 -16.65 14.73
CA ALA A 104 -37.92 -15.79 15.91
C ALA A 104 -39.35 -15.76 16.49
N ARG A 105 -40.37 -15.67 15.63
CA ARG A 105 -41.80 -15.72 16.03
C ARG A 105 -42.24 -17.09 16.57
N LEU A 106 -41.76 -18.18 15.98
CA LEU A 106 -42.07 -19.53 16.46
C LEU A 106 -41.36 -19.86 17.78
N LEU A 107 -40.31 -19.13 18.10
CA LEU A 107 -39.45 -19.37 19.26
C LEU A 107 -39.76 -18.42 20.42
N THR A 108 -40.45 -17.30 20.18
CA THR A 108 -41.05 -16.48 21.23
C THR A 108 -42.00 -17.31 22.10
N GLY A 109 -41.73 -17.36 23.41
CA GLY A 109 -42.54 -18.08 24.40
C GLY A 109 -42.17 -19.56 24.63
N ARG A 110 -41.20 -20.12 23.90
CA ARG A 110 -40.68 -21.47 24.17
C ARG A 110 -39.38 -21.42 24.99
N LYS A 111 -39.41 -21.94 26.22
CA LYS A 111 -38.19 -22.25 26.98
C LYS A 111 -37.40 -23.30 26.20
N ARG A 112 -36.21 -22.95 25.73
CA ARG A 112 -35.28 -23.86 25.06
C ARG A 112 -34.35 -24.49 26.10
N ASP A 113 -33.99 -25.75 25.88
CA ASP A 113 -32.99 -26.46 26.67
C ASP A 113 -31.62 -25.77 26.48
N PRO A 114 -30.88 -25.44 27.57
CA PRO A 114 -29.58 -24.76 27.52
C PRO A 114 -28.52 -25.44 26.64
N ARG A 115 -28.72 -26.71 26.24
CA ARG A 115 -27.82 -27.41 25.31
C ARG A 115 -27.82 -26.84 23.89
N THR A 116 -28.89 -26.19 23.45
CA THR A 116 -29.01 -25.65 22.08
C THR A 116 -28.33 -24.28 21.92
N GLU A 117 -27.99 -23.58 23.02
CA GLU A 117 -27.43 -22.23 22.99
C GLU A 117 -25.90 -22.16 22.85
N ARG A 118 -25.18 -23.29 22.89
CA ARG A 118 -23.70 -23.28 22.82
C ARG A 118 -23.18 -24.20 21.72
N GLY A 119 -23.11 -23.66 20.52
CA GLY A 119 -22.47 -24.28 19.37
C GLY A 119 -21.66 -23.28 18.55
N HIS A 120 -20.77 -22.51 19.19
CA HIS A 120 -19.43 -22.20 18.66
C HIS A 120 -18.65 -21.26 19.60
N ARG A 121 -17.52 -21.74 20.11
CA ARG A 121 -16.34 -20.90 20.38
C ARG A 121 -15.49 -20.86 19.11
#